data_AF-A0A358DH61-F1
#
_entry.id   AF-A0A358DH61-F1
#
_cell.length_a   1.000
_cell.length_b   1.000
_cell.length_c   1.000
_cell.angle_alpha   90.00
_cell.angle_beta   90.00
_cell.angle_gamma   90.00
#
_symmetry.space_group_name_H-M   'P 1'
#
loop_
_entity.id
_entity.type
_entity.pdbx_description
1 polymer ?
#
loop_
_entity_poly.entity_id
_entity_poly.type
_entity_poly.pdbx_seq_one_letter_code
_entity_poly.pdbx_strand_id
1 'polypeptide(L)'
;MKPWVAWLLFFVTVGIVFLLGMLAASITQRRAEVVSILNNKKVNITGIESRNEIFAENYPREYESWIKTADTTFQSEFNGSSVVDVLAQRPEMVILWAGYAFSKDYGTPRGHMHAVEDIHHTLRTGAPMSSDEGPQPATCWTCKSPDVPRLMDSLGIAEYYKGTWASLGQEVVNPIGCADCHEAETMNLKISRPGLIEGFRNSGQDIHKVSQQEMRSLACAQCHVEYYFSPEGKYLIFPWHNGLTVEGGEQYYDSIRFADYTHKLSRAPIIKAQHPDYEIYKTGIHAQRGVSCADCHMPY
;
A
#
# COMPACT_ATOMS: atom_id res chain seq x y z
N MET A 1 44.73 37.06 15.29
CA MET A 1 44.25 35.92 14.46
C MET A 1 45.15 35.81 13.25
N LYS A 2 45.64 34.61 12.88
CA LYS A 2 46.53 34.49 11.70
C LYS A 2 45.71 34.79 10.42
N PRO A 3 46.27 35.48 9.40
CA PRO A 3 45.52 35.89 8.20
C PRO A 3 44.79 34.74 7.49
N TRP A 4 45.38 33.54 7.47
CA TRP A 4 44.76 32.36 6.87
C TRP A 4 43.50 31.90 7.61
N VAL A 5 43.40 32.12 8.93
CA VAL A 5 42.20 31.81 9.73
C VAL A 5 41.06 32.76 9.36
N ALA A 6 41.37 34.02 9.07
CA ALA A 6 40.37 34.99 8.62
C ALA A 6 39.81 34.64 7.24
N TRP A 7 40.67 34.25 6.30
CA TRP A 7 40.25 33.78 4.97
C TRP A 7 39.46 32.47 5.04
N LEU A 8 39.87 31.52 5.88
CA LEU A 8 39.12 30.28 6.11
C LEU A 8 37.71 30.56 6.63
N LEU A 9 37.58 31.39 7.68
CA LEU A 9 36.29 31.78 8.23
C LEU A 9 35.42 32.49 7.19
N PHE A 10 36.00 33.39 6.40
CA PHE A 10 35.28 34.08 5.33
C PHE A 10 34.69 33.10 4.30
N PHE A 11 35.49 32.18 3.75
CA PHE A 11 34.99 31.22 2.76
C PHE A 11 33.98 30.23 3.35
N VAL A 12 34.16 29.79 4.60
CA VAL A 12 33.18 28.95 5.30
C VAL A 12 31.85 29.69 5.48
N THR A 13 31.88 30.94 5.93
CA THR A 13 30.67 31.76 6.08
C THR A 13 29.97 31.99 4.74
N VAL A 14 30.71 32.32 3.68
CA VAL A 14 30.15 32.47 2.33
C VAL A 14 29.50 31.16 1.86
N GLY A 15 30.15 30.01 2.07
CA GLY A 15 29.59 28.70 1.75
C GLY A 15 28.30 28.40 2.49
N ILE A 16 28.24 28.68 3.81
CA ILE A 16 27.02 28.48 4.62
C ILE A 16 25.89 29.40 4.13
N VAL A 17 26.17 30.69 3.90
CA VAL A 17 25.15 31.65 3.42
C VAL A 17 24.63 31.25 2.04
N PHE A 18 25.52 30.79 1.15
CA PHE A 18 25.13 30.30 -0.16
C PHE A 18 24.21 29.07 -0.07
N LEU A 19 24.55 28.08 0.75
CA LEU A 19 23.72 26.88 0.97
C LEU A 19 22.36 27.23 1.60
N LEU A 20 22.33 28.14 2.57
CA LEU A 20 21.08 28.64 3.16
C LEU A 20 20.23 29.41 2.14
N GLY A 21 20.86 30.19 1.27
CA GLY A 21 20.20 30.89 0.16
C GLY A 21 19.57 29.92 -0.85
N MET A 22 20.32 28.87 -1.24
CA MET A 22 19.78 27.81 -2.10
C MET A 22 18.62 27.07 -1.43
N LEU A 23 18.72 26.76 -0.14
CA LEU A 23 17.64 26.12 0.61
C LEU A 23 16.38 27.01 0.66
N ALA A 24 16.55 28.31 0.94
CA ALA A 24 15.44 29.26 0.97
C ALA A 24 14.78 29.40 -0.41
N ALA A 25 15.57 29.47 -1.48
CA ALA A 25 15.07 29.51 -2.86
C ALA A 25 14.28 28.23 -3.20
N SER A 26 14.82 27.06 -2.87
CA SER A 26 14.15 25.77 -3.07
C SER A 26 12.82 25.70 -2.31
N ILE A 27 12.78 26.11 -1.03
CA ILE A 27 11.54 26.11 -0.23
C ILE A 27 10.51 27.07 -0.84
N THR A 28 10.95 28.25 -1.27
CA THR A 28 10.05 29.28 -1.83
C THR A 28 9.46 28.84 -3.16
N GLN A 29 10.29 28.27 -4.05
CA GLN A 29 9.83 27.74 -5.33
C GLN A 29 8.82 26.60 -5.12
N ARG A 30 9.12 25.63 -4.24
CA ARG A 30 8.18 24.53 -3.95
C ARG A 30 6.85 25.02 -3.38
N ARG A 31 6.88 26.03 -2.49
CA ARG A 31 5.63 26.64 -1.99
C ARG A 31 4.84 27.32 -3.10
N ALA A 32 5.51 28.04 -4.00
CA ALA A 32 4.86 28.69 -5.14
C ALA A 32 4.26 27.67 -6.11
N GLU A 33 4.95 26.56 -6.39
CA GLU A 33 4.44 25.46 -7.21
C GLU A 33 3.17 24.84 -6.61
N VAL A 34 3.18 24.50 -5.31
CA VAL A 34 2.01 23.94 -4.61
C VAL A 34 0.82 24.92 -4.64
N VAL A 35 1.06 26.20 -4.36
CA VAL A 35 0.01 27.25 -4.40
C VAL A 35 -0.53 27.42 -5.81
N SER A 36 0.34 27.40 -6.83
CA SER A 36 -0.07 27.48 -8.24
C SER A 36 -0.95 26.29 -8.63
N ILE A 37 -0.56 25.05 -8.28
CA ILE A 37 -1.33 23.84 -8.59
C ILE A 37 -2.71 23.88 -7.91
N LEU A 38 -2.75 24.22 -6.62
CA LEU A 38 -4.01 24.25 -5.86
C LEU A 38 -4.95 25.40 -6.27
N ASN A 39 -4.40 26.54 -6.70
CA ASN A 39 -5.20 27.68 -7.17
C ASN A 39 -5.68 27.52 -8.62
N ASN A 40 -4.99 26.71 -9.43
CA ASN A 40 -5.31 26.50 -10.84
C ASN A 40 -6.06 25.19 -11.10
N LYS A 41 -6.79 24.68 -10.10
CA LYS A 41 -7.68 23.51 -10.29
C LYS A 41 -8.72 23.84 -11.35
N LYS A 42 -8.79 23.00 -12.38
CA LYS A 42 -9.75 23.09 -13.49
C LYS A 42 -11.08 22.44 -13.12
N VAL A 43 -11.03 21.34 -12.37
CA VAL A 43 -12.19 20.58 -11.93
C VAL A 43 -12.24 20.56 -10.42
N ASN A 44 -13.43 20.77 -9.84
CA ASN A 44 -13.63 20.58 -8.42
C ASN A 44 -13.88 19.10 -8.13
N ILE A 45 -13.06 18.50 -7.27
CA ILE A 45 -13.15 17.08 -6.89
C ILE A 45 -13.49 17.03 -5.40
N THR A 46 -14.60 16.40 -5.05
CA THR A 46 -15.14 16.36 -3.68
C THR A 46 -15.51 14.94 -3.28
N GLY A 47 -15.50 14.65 -1.98
CA GLY A 47 -15.86 13.32 -1.47
C GLY A 47 -14.88 12.23 -1.88
N ILE A 48 -15.39 11.00 -2.03
CA ILE A 48 -14.60 9.83 -2.45
C ILE A 48 -14.76 9.63 -3.96
N GLU A 49 -13.91 10.31 -4.73
CA GLU A 49 -13.83 10.13 -6.19
C GLU A 49 -12.87 9.00 -6.53
N SER A 50 -13.39 7.88 -7.04
CA SER A 50 -12.58 6.70 -7.37
C SER A 50 -12.02 6.71 -8.79
N ARG A 51 -12.52 7.58 -9.68
CA ARG A 51 -12.06 7.68 -11.07
C ARG A 51 -10.77 8.46 -11.16
N ASN A 52 -9.68 7.76 -11.47
CA ASN A 52 -8.34 8.34 -11.50
C ASN A 52 -8.19 9.41 -12.59
N GLU A 53 -8.84 9.25 -13.74
CA GLU A 53 -8.77 10.16 -14.88
C GLU A 53 -9.26 11.58 -14.57
N ILE A 54 -10.16 11.75 -13.59
CA ILE A 54 -10.65 13.07 -13.18
C ILE A 54 -9.53 13.89 -12.51
N PHE A 55 -8.58 13.22 -11.85
CA PHE A 55 -7.43 13.87 -11.24
C PHE A 55 -6.41 14.38 -12.27
N ALA A 56 -6.40 13.81 -13.49
CA ALA A 56 -5.45 14.18 -14.55
C ALA A 56 -5.58 15.64 -15.00
N GLU A 57 -6.79 16.22 -14.95
CA GLU A 57 -7.02 17.61 -15.35
C GLU A 57 -6.32 18.61 -14.44
N ASN A 58 -6.26 18.30 -13.14
CA ASN A 58 -5.65 19.13 -12.10
C ASN A 58 -4.18 18.79 -11.85
N TYR A 59 -3.81 17.50 -11.96
CA TYR A 59 -2.49 16.97 -11.59
C TYR A 59 -1.87 16.12 -12.72
N PRO A 60 -1.64 16.71 -13.91
CA PRO A 60 -1.21 15.96 -15.08
C PRO A 60 0.15 15.28 -14.90
N ARG A 61 1.10 15.91 -14.18
CA ARG A 61 2.44 15.35 -13.98
C ARG A 61 2.41 14.10 -13.11
N GLU A 62 1.65 14.14 -12.01
CA GLU A 62 1.47 13.02 -11.10
C GLU A 62 0.68 11.90 -11.77
N TYR A 63 -0.34 12.25 -12.55
CA TYR A 63 -1.10 11.27 -13.33
C TYR A 63 -0.21 10.58 -14.38
N GLU A 64 0.59 11.34 -15.13
CA GLU A 64 1.52 10.81 -16.13
C GLU A 64 2.61 9.91 -15.52
N SER A 65 3.05 10.15 -14.29
CA SER A 65 3.98 9.25 -13.61
C SER A 65 3.29 8.00 -13.09
N TRP A 66 2.06 8.11 -12.60
CA TRP A 66 1.24 6.98 -12.13
C TRP A 66 0.88 6.00 -13.26
N ILE A 67 0.49 6.49 -14.45
CA ILE A 67 0.16 5.61 -15.60
C ILE A 67 1.36 4.78 -16.08
N LYS A 68 2.60 5.22 -15.80
CA LYS A 68 3.81 4.43 -16.13
C LYS A 68 3.89 3.13 -15.35
N THR A 69 3.09 2.94 -14.30
CA THR A 69 2.98 1.63 -13.64
C THR A 69 2.28 0.58 -14.50
N ALA A 70 1.72 0.94 -15.66
CA ALA A 70 1.29 -0.01 -16.68
C ALA A 70 2.45 -0.59 -17.51
N ASP A 71 3.65 0.00 -17.44
CA ASP A 71 4.84 -0.53 -18.10
C ASP A 71 5.32 -1.78 -17.36
N THR A 72 5.46 -2.88 -18.11
CA THR A 72 5.87 -4.19 -17.61
C THR A 72 7.23 -4.64 -18.17
N THR A 73 7.99 -3.72 -18.77
CA THR A 73 9.25 -4.03 -19.45
C THR A 73 10.49 -4.06 -18.53
N PHE A 74 10.39 -3.51 -17.32
CA PHE A 74 11.50 -3.50 -16.37
C PHE A 74 11.76 -4.88 -15.78
N GLN A 75 13.04 -5.27 -15.76
CA GLN A 75 13.55 -6.48 -15.11
C GLN A 75 14.87 -6.17 -14.41
N SER A 76 14.99 -6.63 -13.17
CA SER A 76 16.23 -6.63 -12.38
C SER A 76 16.63 -8.08 -12.06
N GLU A 77 17.71 -8.26 -11.28
CA GLU A 77 18.22 -9.59 -10.92
C GLU A 77 17.18 -10.45 -10.18
N PHE A 78 16.41 -9.85 -9.27
CA PHE A 78 15.50 -10.58 -8.38
C PHE A 78 14.02 -10.22 -8.56
N ASN A 79 13.72 -9.06 -9.16
CA ASN A 79 12.37 -8.51 -9.29
C ASN A 79 12.16 -7.92 -10.68
N GLY A 80 10.91 -7.64 -11.03
CA GLY A 80 10.55 -7.02 -12.31
C GLY A 80 9.18 -6.38 -12.25
N SER A 81 8.72 -5.93 -13.41
CA SER A 81 7.40 -5.32 -13.60
C SER A 81 6.45 -6.19 -14.43
N SER A 82 6.91 -7.34 -14.92
CA SER A 82 6.07 -8.36 -15.55
C SER A 82 5.65 -9.44 -14.55
N VAL A 83 4.48 -10.04 -14.75
CA VAL A 83 4.07 -11.22 -13.99
C VAL A 83 4.95 -12.41 -14.37
N VAL A 84 5.59 -13.02 -13.39
CA VAL A 84 6.32 -14.27 -13.52
C VAL A 84 5.69 -15.30 -12.59
N ASP A 85 5.43 -16.50 -13.09
CA ASP A 85 4.87 -17.59 -12.30
C ASP A 85 5.90 -18.06 -11.25
N VAL A 86 5.64 -17.73 -9.99
CA VAL A 86 6.49 -18.11 -8.86
C VAL A 86 6.39 -19.60 -8.58
N LEU A 87 5.25 -20.24 -8.84
CA LEU A 87 5.08 -21.68 -8.66
C LEU A 87 5.91 -22.46 -9.69
N ALA A 88 6.05 -21.96 -10.92
CA ALA A 88 6.96 -22.53 -11.91
C ALA A 88 8.44 -22.37 -11.51
N GLN A 89 8.81 -21.23 -10.94
CA GLN A 89 10.18 -20.99 -10.45
C GLN A 89 10.52 -21.79 -9.19
N ARG A 90 9.54 -22.00 -8.31
CA ARG A 90 9.68 -22.60 -6.97
C ARG A 90 8.57 -23.63 -6.75
N PRO A 91 8.60 -24.78 -7.43
CA PRO A 91 7.52 -25.77 -7.41
C PRO A 91 7.24 -26.35 -6.02
N GLU A 92 8.21 -26.31 -5.10
CA GLU A 92 8.02 -26.67 -3.70
C GLU A 92 6.94 -25.83 -3.00
N MET A 93 6.68 -24.60 -3.45
CA MET A 93 5.61 -23.74 -2.92
C MET A 93 4.23 -24.37 -3.12
N VAL A 94 4.03 -25.15 -4.19
CA VAL A 94 2.78 -25.90 -4.41
C VAL A 94 2.56 -26.93 -3.30
N ILE A 95 3.64 -27.57 -2.86
CA ILE A 95 3.61 -28.52 -1.75
C ILE A 95 3.39 -27.78 -0.43
N LEU A 96 4.15 -26.70 -0.16
CA LEU A 96 4.04 -25.93 1.08
C LEU A 96 2.66 -25.30 1.27
N TRP A 97 1.95 -25.00 0.18
CA TRP A 97 0.60 -24.42 0.20
C TRP A 97 -0.49 -25.43 -0.16
N ALA A 98 -0.21 -26.73 -0.04
CA ALA A 98 -1.16 -27.77 -0.45
C ALA A 98 -2.48 -27.65 0.31
N GLY A 99 -3.57 -27.44 -0.43
CA GLY A 99 -4.92 -27.23 0.12
C GLY A 99 -5.33 -25.76 0.24
N TYR A 100 -4.44 -24.82 -0.09
CA TYR A 100 -4.72 -23.39 -0.09
C TYR A 100 -4.69 -22.80 -1.49
N ALA A 101 -5.39 -21.68 -1.72
CA ALA A 101 -5.56 -21.09 -3.06
C ALA A 101 -4.22 -20.72 -3.73
N PHE A 102 -3.21 -20.35 -2.95
CA PHE A 102 -1.87 -20.00 -3.46
C PHE A 102 -1.14 -21.17 -4.13
N SER A 103 -1.52 -22.43 -3.85
CA SER A 103 -0.97 -23.59 -4.60
C SER A 103 -1.50 -23.71 -6.03
N LYS A 104 -2.54 -22.94 -6.39
CA LYS A 104 -3.13 -22.95 -7.74
C LYS A 104 -2.49 -21.93 -8.66
N ASP A 105 -2.18 -20.76 -8.13
CA ASP A 105 -1.63 -19.63 -8.87
C ASP A 105 -1.02 -18.60 -7.91
N TYR A 106 0.21 -18.21 -8.22
CA TYR A 106 0.95 -17.16 -7.52
C TYR A 106 2.01 -16.56 -8.45
N GLY A 107 1.75 -15.35 -8.96
CA GLY A 107 2.69 -14.58 -9.77
C GLY A 107 3.40 -13.50 -8.97
N THR A 108 4.56 -13.05 -9.47
CA THR A 108 5.23 -11.85 -8.96
C THR A 108 4.33 -10.61 -9.11
N PRO A 109 4.41 -9.63 -8.19
CA PRO A 109 3.65 -8.39 -8.33
C PRO A 109 4.12 -7.61 -9.56
N ARG A 110 3.22 -6.81 -10.12
CA ARG A 110 3.51 -5.77 -11.12
C ARG A 110 2.88 -4.44 -10.71
N GLY A 111 2.94 -3.44 -11.58
CA GLY A 111 2.51 -2.09 -11.23
C GLY A 111 1.01 -1.96 -10.92
N HIS A 112 0.69 -0.93 -10.12
CA HIS A 112 -0.64 -0.68 -9.56
C HIS A 112 -1.78 -0.61 -10.59
N MET A 113 -1.49 -0.18 -11.83
CA MET A 113 -2.44 -0.17 -12.94
C MET A 113 -3.07 -1.54 -13.23
N HIS A 114 -2.40 -2.63 -12.87
CA HIS A 114 -2.86 -3.98 -13.12
C HIS A 114 -3.58 -4.62 -11.92
N ALA A 115 -3.74 -3.92 -10.80
CA ALA A 115 -4.26 -4.51 -9.57
C ALA A 115 -5.65 -5.16 -9.75
N VAL A 116 -6.56 -4.48 -10.45
CA VAL A 116 -7.91 -5.00 -10.76
C VAL A 116 -7.84 -6.11 -11.81
N GLU A 117 -7.04 -5.93 -12.86
CA GLU A 117 -6.83 -6.94 -13.90
C GLU A 117 -6.31 -8.26 -13.31
N ASP A 118 -5.29 -8.20 -12.45
CA ASP A 118 -4.62 -9.37 -11.88
C ASP A 118 -5.51 -10.14 -10.91
N ILE A 119 -6.36 -9.45 -10.14
CA ILE A 119 -7.28 -10.14 -9.24
C ILE A 119 -8.44 -10.83 -9.99
N HIS A 120 -8.80 -10.34 -11.17
CA HIS A 120 -9.74 -11.04 -12.05
C HIS A 120 -9.13 -12.27 -12.72
N HIS A 121 -7.86 -12.20 -13.10
CA HIS A 121 -7.20 -13.30 -13.81
C HIS A 121 -6.63 -14.40 -12.91
N THR A 122 -6.34 -14.08 -11.65
CA THR A 122 -5.73 -15.07 -10.77
C THR A 122 -6.64 -16.28 -10.53
N LEU A 123 -6.10 -17.50 -10.60
CA LEU A 123 -6.90 -18.72 -10.36
C LEU A 123 -7.36 -18.83 -8.90
N ARG A 124 -6.86 -17.97 -8.01
CA ARG A 124 -7.22 -17.94 -6.59
C ARG A 124 -8.66 -17.47 -6.34
N THR A 125 -9.19 -16.57 -7.18
CA THR A 125 -10.56 -16.06 -7.11
C THR A 125 -11.58 -16.99 -7.78
N GLY A 126 -11.12 -18.02 -8.50
CA GLY A 126 -11.98 -19.01 -9.14
C GLY A 126 -12.69 -18.46 -10.37
N ALA A 127 -13.85 -19.02 -10.70
CA ALA A 127 -14.66 -18.63 -11.85
C ALA A 127 -16.15 -18.58 -11.44
N PRO A 128 -16.56 -17.61 -10.59
CA PRO A 128 -17.94 -17.48 -10.16
C PRO A 128 -18.85 -17.14 -11.34
N MET A 129 -20.03 -17.77 -11.41
CA MET A 129 -21.03 -17.50 -12.45
C MET A 129 -22.14 -16.56 -11.97
N SER A 130 -22.25 -16.35 -10.65
CA SER A 130 -23.17 -15.41 -9.99
C SER A 130 -22.45 -14.59 -8.91
N SER A 131 -23.12 -13.55 -8.41
CA SER A 131 -22.59 -12.64 -7.39
C SER A 131 -22.41 -13.28 -6.01
N ASP A 132 -23.04 -14.42 -5.72
CA ASP A 132 -22.97 -15.13 -4.44
C ASP A 132 -22.07 -16.38 -4.49
N GLU A 133 -21.46 -16.64 -5.64
CA GLU A 133 -20.50 -17.72 -5.84
C GLU A 133 -19.04 -17.27 -5.65
N GLY A 134 -18.15 -18.26 -5.59
CA GLY A 134 -16.71 -18.06 -5.59
C GLY A 134 -16.03 -18.38 -4.25
N PRO A 135 -14.75 -18.78 -4.28
CA PRO A 135 -14.02 -19.20 -3.09
C PRO A 135 -13.55 -18.03 -2.19
N GLN A 136 -13.56 -16.79 -2.68
CA GLN A 136 -12.96 -15.64 -1.99
C GLN A 136 -14.02 -14.65 -1.48
N PRO A 137 -13.78 -14.02 -0.31
CA PRO A 137 -14.65 -12.96 0.20
C PRO A 137 -14.42 -11.63 -0.52
N ALA A 138 -15.37 -10.70 -0.37
CA ALA A 138 -15.29 -9.32 -0.84
C ALA A 138 -14.05 -8.59 -0.31
N THR A 139 -13.56 -9.00 0.87
CA THR A 139 -12.31 -8.54 1.48
C THR A 139 -11.09 -8.60 0.55
N CYS A 140 -11.06 -9.51 -0.43
CA CYS A 140 -9.97 -9.58 -1.40
C CYS A 140 -9.83 -8.31 -2.27
N TRP A 141 -10.89 -7.51 -2.41
CA TRP A 141 -10.86 -6.21 -3.10
C TRP A 141 -10.15 -5.10 -2.32
N THR A 142 -10.02 -5.22 -0.99
CA THR A 142 -9.66 -4.10 -0.11
C THR A 142 -8.39 -3.36 -0.54
N CYS A 143 -7.39 -4.10 -1.02
CA CYS A 143 -6.10 -3.56 -1.44
C CYS A 143 -5.95 -3.54 -2.97
N LYS A 144 -7.02 -3.27 -3.72
CA LYS A 144 -7.01 -3.35 -5.20
C LYS A 144 -7.54 -2.12 -5.92
N SER A 145 -8.25 -1.21 -5.23
CA SER A 145 -8.97 -0.13 -5.92
C SER A 145 -9.39 1.02 -5.00
N PRO A 146 -9.43 2.27 -5.50
CA PRO A 146 -10.07 3.40 -4.81
C PRO A 146 -11.60 3.30 -4.75
N ASP A 147 -12.24 2.33 -5.42
CA ASP A 147 -13.67 2.03 -5.24
C ASP A 147 -13.97 1.45 -3.85
N VAL A 148 -12.98 0.87 -3.18
CA VAL A 148 -13.14 0.27 -1.86
C VAL A 148 -13.64 1.26 -0.80
N PRO A 149 -13.00 2.42 -0.57
CA PRO A 149 -13.49 3.38 0.42
C PRO A 149 -14.88 3.93 0.05
N ARG A 150 -15.19 4.09 -1.25
CA ARG A 150 -16.53 4.46 -1.73
C ARG A 150 -17.58 3.41 -1.35
N LEU A 151 -17.25 2.13 -1.55
CA LEU A 151 -18.14 1.02 -1.21
C LEU A 151 -18.27 0.81 0.31
N MET A 152 -17.20 1.02 1.07
CA MET A 152 -17.26 0.97 2.54
C MET A 152 -18.10 2.12 3.12
N ASP A 153 -18.06 3.31 2.51
CA ASP A 153 -18.90 4.44 2.89
C ASP A 153 -20.39 4.17 2.61
N SER A 154 -20.72 3.56 1.46
CA SER A 154 -22.11 3.27 1.09
C SER A 154 -22.72 2.04 1.76
N LEU A 155 -21.95 0.96 1.91
CA LEU A 155 -22.43 -0.32 2.46
C LEU A 155 -22.23 -0.41 3.99
N GLY A 156 -21.25 0.34 4.52
CA GLY A 156 -20.70 0.13 5.85
C GLY A 156 -19.55 -0.88 5.85
N ILE A 157 -18.49 -0.57 6.60
CA ILE A 157 -17.22 -1.33 6.62
C ILE A 157 -17.42 -2.83 6.89
N ALA A 158 -18.19 -3.18 7.93
CA ALA A 158 -18.40 -4.57 8.29
C ALA A 158 -19.26 -5.34 7.27
N GLU A 159 -20.20 -4.65 6.60
CA GLU A 159 -21.06 -5.29 5.59
C GLU A 159 -20.32 -5.49 4.28
N TYR A 160 -19.46 -4.54 3.89
CA TYR A 160 -18.57 -4.66 2.75
C TYR A 160 -17.77 -5.99 2.79
N TYR A 161 -17.26 -6.40 3.96
CA TYR A 161 -16.44 -7.61 4.07
C TYR A 161 -17.22 -8.93 3.95
N LYS A 162 -18.52 -8.94 4.28
CA LYS A 162 -19.33 -10.17 4.31
C LYS A 162 -19.68 -10.72 2.93
N GLY A 163 -19.64 -9.87 1.90
CA GLY A 163 -19.91 -10.27 0.53
C GLY A 163 -18.91 -11.29 -0.01
N THR A 164 -19.19 -11.84 -1.18
CA THR A 164 -18.19 -12.61 -1.94
C THR A 164 -17.32 -11.64 -2.75
N TRP A 165 -16.18 -12.11 -3.24
CA TRP A 165 -15.40 -11.36 -4.22
C TRP A 165 -16.25 -11.04 -5.47
N ALA A 166 -17.08 -11.99 -5.92
CA ALA A 166 -17.91 -11.81 -7.10
C ALA A 166 -18.96 -10.69 -6.96
N SER A 167 -19.50 -10.49 -5.75
CA SER A 167 -20.61 -9.54 -5.53
C SER A 167 -20.24 -8.07 -5.80
N LEU A 168 -18.95 -7.73 -5.72
CA LEU A 168 -18.47 -6.37 -5.94
C LEU A 168 -17.72 -6.21 -7.27
N GLY A 169 -17.60 -7.27 -8.09
CA GLY A 169 -16.78 -7.24 -9.30
C GLY A 169 -17.24 -6.25 -10.37
N GLN A 170 -18.51 -5.86 -10.37
CA GLN A 170 -19.02 -4.81 -11.28
C GLN A 170 -18.84 -3.39 -10.74
N GLU A 171 -18.54 -3.26 -9.44
CA GLU A 171 -18.40 -1.98 -8.74
C GLU A 171 -16.93 -1.56 -8.56
N VAL A 172 -16.03 -2.54 -8.50
CA VAL A 172 -14.58 -2.35 -8.30
C VAL A 172 -13.89 -2.41 -9.67
N VAL A 173 -13.79 -1.26 -10.34
CA VAL A 173 -13.35 -1.18 -11.73
C VAL A 173 -12.15 -0.25 -11.92
N ASN A 174 -11.85 0.59 -10.94
CA ASN A 174 -10.71 1.50 -10.99
C ASN A 174 -9.47 0.84 -10.38
N PRO A 175 -8.30 0.84 -11.03
CA PRO A 175 -7.07 0.37 -10.41
C PRO A 175 -6.62 1.31 -9.28
N ILE A 176 -5.75 0.80 -8.40
CA ILE A 176 -5.16 1.56 -7.29
C ILE A 176 -4.64 2.92 -7.79
N GLY A 177 -5.04 4.00 -7.13
CA GLY A 177 -4.71 5.35 -7.60
C GLY A 177 -4.97 6.46 -6.59
N CYS A 178 -5.38 7.63 -7.09
CA CYS A 178 -5.25 8.90 -6.36
C CYS A 178 -5.97 8.88 -5.00
N ALA A 179 -7.23 8.44 -4.99
CA ALA A 179 -8.07 8.47 -3.80
C ALA A 179 -7.74 7.40 -2.75
N ASP A 180 -6.88 6.43 -3.05
CA ASP A 180 -6.38 5.49 -2.05
C ASP A 180 -5.49 6.19 -1.01
N CYS A 181 -4.79 7.25 -1.43
CA CYS A 181 -3.76 7.91 -0.62
C CYS A 181 -4.00 9.41 -0.42
N HIS A 182 -4.86 10.06 -1.20
CA HIS A 182 -5.05 11.51 -1.16
C HIS A 182 -6.49 11.93 -0.89
N GLU A 183 -6.64 13.02 -0.12
CA GLU A 183 -7.91 13.75 -0.02
C GLU A 183 -8.23 14.47 -1.33
N ALA A 184 -9.47 14.34 -1.82
CA ALA A 184 -9.86 14.94 -3.11
C ALA A 184 -9.72 16.47 -3.12
N GLU A 185 -10.08 17.12 -2.02
CA GLU A 185 -10.13 18.58 -1.94
C GLU A 185 -8.77 19.23 -1.66
N THR A 186 -7.89 18.56 -0.93
CA THR A 186 -6.62 19.16 -0.48
C THR A 186 -5.38 18.47 -1.03
N MET A 187 -5.52 17.26 -1.55
CA MET A 187 -4.43 16.34 -1.90
C MET A 187 -3.49 16.00 -0.74
N ASN A 188 -3.88 16.32 0.50
CA ASN A 188 -3.15 15.85 1.67
C ASN A 188 -3.16 14.32 1.69
N LEU A 189 -2.08 13.72 2.21
CA LEU A 189 -2.04 12.29 2.45
C LEU A 189 -3.13 11.91 3.46
N LYS A 190 -3.85 10.85 3.15
CA LYS A 190 -4.88 10.27 4.00
C LYS A 190 -4.73 8.76 4.11
N ILE A 191 -5.29 8.22 5.18
CA ILE A 191 -5.53 6.79 5.31
C ILE A 191 -6.99 6.54 4.96
N SER A 192 -7.22 5.87 3.84
CA SER A 192 -8.55 5.49 3.34
C SER A 192 -8.97 4.09 3.81
N ARG A 193 -8.03 3.27 4.30
CA ARG A 193 -8.30 1.90 4.74
C ARG A 193 -8.43 1.79 6.27
N PRO A 194 -9.59 1.36 6.79
CA PRO A 194 -9.78 1.24 8.25
C PRO A 194 -8.85 0.20 8.88
N GLY A 195 -8.46 -0.85 8.13
CA GLY A 195 -7.55 -1.89 8.62
C GLY A 195 -6.23 -1.35 9.18
N LEU A 196 -5.66 -0.29 8.58
CA LEU A 196 -4.44 0.34 9.09
C LEU A 196 -4.67 1.11 10.39
N ILE A 197 -5.78 1.86 10.47
CA ILE A 197 -6.17 2.60 11.67
C ILE A 197 -6.36 1.63 12.84
N GLU A 198 -7.06 0.52 12.58
CA GLU A 198 -7.30 -0.54 13.55
C GLU A 198 -6.02 -1.29 13.92
N GLY A 199 -5.14 -1.58 12.96
CA GLY A 199 -3.82 -2.18 13.21
C GLY A 199 -2.97 -1.31 14.13
N PHE A 200 -2.94 0.00 13.93
CA PHE A 200 -2.27 0.94 14.83
C PHE A 200 -2.85 0.86 16.24
N ARG A 201 -4.17 0.89 16.37
CA ARG A 201 -4.87 0.73 17.65
C ARG A 201 -4.51 -0.60 18.33
N ASN A 202 -4.47 -1.70 17.58
CA ASN A 202 -4.11 -3.02 18.10
C ASN A 202 -2.65 -3.06 18.60
N SER A 203 -1.75 -2.32 17.96
CA SER A 203 -0.36 -2.15 18.40
C SER A 203 -0.15 -1.14 19.55
N GLY A 204 -1.24 -0.56 20.07
CA GLY A 204 -1.19 0.47 21.13
C GLY A 204 -0.71 1.84 20.65
N GLN A 205 -0.73 2.10 19.34
CA GLN A 205 -0.29 3.35 18.71
C GLN A 205 -1.50 4.16 18.22
N ASP A 206 -1.31 5.48 18.11
CA ASP A 206 -2.31 6.42 17.62
C ASP A 206 -1.89 6.97 16.26
N ILE A 207 -2.57 6.53 15.20
CA ILE A 207 -2.25 6.90 13.82
C ILE A 207 -2.39 8.41 13.57
N HIS A 208 -3.14 9.15 14.39
CA HIS A 208 -3.32 10.60 14.23
C HIS A 208 -2.16 11.43 14.79
N LYS A 209 -1.21 10.80 15.50
CA LYS A 209 -0.03 11.48 16.06
C LYS A 209 1.24 11.28 15.24
N VAL A 210 1.12 10.62 14.10
CA VAL A 210 2.26 10.32 13.22
C VAL A 210 2.72 11.58 12.48
N SER A 211 4.01 11.65 12.22
CA SER A 211 4.63 12.71 11.44
C SER A 211 4.29 12.60 9.95
N GLN A 212 4.46 13.70 9.21
CA GLN A 212 4.34 13.68 7.74
C GLN A 212 5.34 12.72 7.08
N GLN A 213 6.53 12.53 7.68
CA GLN A 213 7.51 11.57 7.19
C GLN A 213 7.03 10.13 7.38
N GLU A 214 6.32 9.81 8.47
CA GLU A 214 5.71 8.51 8.67
C GLU A 214 4.55 8.28 7.70
N MET A 215 3.72 9.31 7.44
CA MET A 215 2.63 9.22 6.46
C MET A 215 3.10 8.79 5.06
N ARG A 216 4.33 9.17 4.67
CA ARG A 216 4.97 8.75 3.40
C ARG A 216 5.27 7.25 3.31
N SER A 217 5.25 6.53 4.44
CA SER A 217 5.25 5.06 4.49
C SER A 217 3.86 4.49 4.75
N LEU A 218 3.04 5.17 5.56
CA LEU A 218 1.71 4.68 5.94
C LEU A 218 0.72 4.66 4.78
N ALA A 219 0.87 5.53 3.78
CA ALA A 219 0.11 5.43 2.54
C ALA A 219 0.27 4.05 1.87
N CYS A 220 1.47 3.47 1.94
CA CYS A 220 1.79 2.12 1.43
C CYS A 220 1.30 1.02 2.39
N ALA A 221 1.46 1.23 3.70
CA ALA A 221 1.09 0.28 4.76
C ALA A 221 -0.43 0.04 4.87
N GLN A 222 -1.24 0.75 4.09
CA GLN A 222 -2.66 0.40 3.93
C GLN A 222 -2.86 -0.98 3.28
N CYS A 223 -1.87 -1.42 2.49
CA CYS A 223 -1.96 -2.63 1.67
C CYS A 223 -0.75 -3.56 1.82
N HIS A 224 0.46 -2.99 1.92
CA HIS A 224 1.73 -3.70 1.95
C HIS A 224 2.10 -4.17 3.37
N VAL A 225 1.26 -5.07 3.90
CA VAL A 225 1.31 -5.57 5.27
C VAL A 225 0.86 -7.03 5.35
N GLU A 226 1.17 -7.68 6.47
CA GLU A 226 0.54 -8.93 6.86
C GLU A 226 -0.93 -8.69 7.24
N TYR A 227 -1.81 -9.61 6.85
CA TYR A 227 -3.21 -9.55 7.24
C TYR A 227 -3.83 -10.95 7.32
N TYR A 228 -4.91 -11.06 8.09
CA TYR A 228 -5.78 -12.23 8.04
C TYR A 228 -7.25 -11.80 8.01
N PHE A 229 -8.12 -12.77 7.71
CA PHE A 229 -9.56 -12.57 7.75
C PHE A 229 -10.14 -13.26 8.98
N SER A 230 -10.91 -12.54 9.78
CA SER A 230 -11.62 -13.14 10.91
C SER A 230 -12.51 -14.29 10.42
N PRO A 231 -12.61 -15.40 11.18
CA PRO A 231 -13.49 -16.52 10.81
C PRO A 231 -14.93 -16.09 10.58
N GLU A 232 -15.42 -15.19 11.44
CA GLU A 232 -16.72 -14.54 11.33
C GLU A 232 -16.63 -13.31 10.42
N GLY A 233 -17.49 -13.23 9.40
CA GLY A 233 -17.64 -12.05 8.55
C GLY A 233 -16.45 -11.71 7.63
N LYS A 234 -15.34 -12.48 7.69
CA LYS A 234 -14.15 -12.29 6.85
C LYS A 234 -13.54 -10.88 6.95
N TYR A 235 -13.65 -10.27 8.12
CA TYR A 235 -13.15 -8.93 8.40
C TYR A 235 -11.62 -8.91 8.33
N LEU A 236 -11.05 -7.93 7.62
CA LEU A 236 -9.60 -7.78 7.47
C LEU A 236 -8.97 -7.21 8.74
N ILE A 237 -7.95 -7.89 9.27
CA ILE A 237 -7.25 -7.49 10.50
C ILE A 237 -5.74 -7.61 10.28
N PHE A 238 -5.00 -6.59 10.71
CA PHE A 238 -3.54 -6.65 10.82
C PHE A 238 -3.15 -7.23 12.18
N PRO A 239 -2.34 -8.32 12.25
CA PRO A 239 -2.08 -9.06 13.48
C PRO A 239 -1.07 -8.39 14.42
N TRP A 240 -1.14 -7.06 14.59
CA TRP A 240 -0.12 -6.26 15.27
C TRP A 240 -0.31 -6.13 16.79
N HIS A 241 -1.14 -6.99 17.40
CA HIS A 241 -1.49 -6.94 18.82
C HIS A 241 -0.27 -7.08 19.74
N ASN A 242 0.76 -7.81 19.29
CA ASN A 242 2.02 -8.00 20.01
C ASN A 242 3.19 -7.33 19.28
N GLY A 243 2.92 -6.23 18.57
CA GLY A 243 3.92 -5.50 17.77
C GLY A 243 4.01 -6.00 16.33
N LEU A 244 5.05 -5.53 15.62
CA LEU A 244 5.22 -5.74 14.17
C LEU A 244 6.20 -6.88 13.82
N THR A 245 6.69 -7.64 14.80
CA THR A 245 7.63 -8.73 14.54
C THR A 245 6.88 -10.00 14.15
N VAL A 246 7.57 -10.90 13.44
CA VAL A 246 7.01 -12.21 13.07
C VAL A 246 6.60 -13.00 14.32
N GLU A 247 7.44 -13.00 15.35
CA GLU A 247 7.18 -13.67 16.62
C GLU A 247 5.99 -13.05 17.35
N GLY A 248 5.80 -11.73 17.26
CA GLY A 248 4.64 -11.05 17.82
C GLY A 248 3.35 -11.47 17.11
N GLY A 249 3.37 -11.50 15.79
CA GLY A 249 2.27 -12.02 14.97
C GLY A 249 1.94 -13.48 15.28
N GLU A 250 2.96 -14.35 15.34
CA GLU A 250 2.82 -15.77 15.70
C GLU A 250 2.19 -15.95 17.08
N GLN A 251 2.70 -15.26 18.11
CA GLN A 251 2.12 -15.27 19.46
C GLN A 251 0.66 -14.82 19.48
N TYR A 252 0.32 -13.82 18.65
CA TYR A 252 -1.06 -13.37 18.52
C TYR A 252 -1.93 -14.46 17.90
N TYR A 253 -1.52 -15.04 16.77
CA TYR A 253 -2.27 -16.12 16.11
C TYR A 253 -2.44 -17.34 17.02
N ASP A 254 -1.43 -17.70 17.80
CA ASP A 254 -1.49 -18.76 18.82
C ASP A 254 -2.55 -18.44 19.89
N SER A 255 -2.58 -17.20 20.38
CA SER A 255 -3.51 -16.77 21.43
C SER A 255 -4.99 -16.91 21.02
N ILE A 256 -5.27 -16.76 19.72
CA ILE A 256 -6.60 -16.92 19.14
C ILE A 256 -6.81 -18.28 18.46
N ARG A 257 -5.81 -19.18 18.51
CA ARG A 257 -5.79 -20.50 17.86
C ARG A 257 -6.17 -20.42 16.37
N PHE A 258 -5.62 -19.44 15.67
CA PHE A 258 -5.93 -19.17 14.27
C PHE A 258 -5.16 -20.08 13.31
N ALA A 259 -5.81 -20.43 12.22
CA ALA A 259 -5.18 -21.04 11.04
C ALA A 259 -5.95 -20.57 9.80
N ASP A 260 -5.23 -20.20 8.74
CA ASP A 260 -5.83 -19.90 7.44
C ASP A 260 -6.42 -21.16 6.79
N TYR A 261 -5.71 -22.28 6.94
CA TYR A 261 -6.13 -23.56 6.42
C TYR A 261 -5.44 -24.72 7.11
N THR A 262 -6.03 -25.91 6.97
CA THR A 262 -5.38 -27.18 7.32
C THR A 262 -4.65 -27.71 6.10
N HIS A 263 -3.33 -27.88 6.21
CA HIS A 263 -2.49 -28.38 5.14
C HIS A 263 -2.93 -29.77 4.67
N LYS A 264 -3.11 -29.95 3.35
CA LYS A 264 -3.77 -31.14 2.79
C LYS A 264 -2.94 -32.42 2.91
N LEU A 265 -1.62 -32.31 3.02
CA LEU A 265 -0.70 -33.46 3.11
C LEU A 265 -0.40 -33.81 4.58
N SER A 266 0.22 -32.87 5.30
CA SER A 266 0.65 -33.05 6.70
C SER A 266 -0.45 -32.91 7.75
N ARG A 267 -1.61 -32.32 7.39
CA ARG A 267 -2.72 -31.99 8.30
C ARG A 267 -2.39 -30.94 9.36
N ALA A 268 -1.26 -30.26 9.24
CA ALA A 268 -0.90 -29.16 10.13
C ALA A 268 -1.85 -27.95 9.93
N PRO A 269 -2.25 -27.24 11.00
CA PRO A 269 -2.84 -25.90 10.87
C PRO A 269 -1.77 -24.92 10.40
N ILE A 270 -2.04 -24.15 9.35
CA ILE A 270 -1.07 -23.23 8.74
C ILE A 270 -1.58 -21.80 8.78
N ILE A 271 -0.68 -20.89 9.12
CA ILE A 271 -0.82 -19.45 8.93
C ILE A 271 -0.14 -19.09 7.61
N LYS A 272 -0.81 -18.34 6.75
CA LYS A 272 -0.23 -17.88 5.49
C LYS A 272 0.15 -16.42 5.64
N ALA A 273 1.45 -16.12 5.63
CA ALA A 273 1.91 -14.73 5.56
C ALA A 273 1.70 -14.13 4.15
N GLN A 274 1.33 -12.85 4.05
CA GLN A 274 1.21 -12.06 2.82
C GLN A 274 2.02 -10.77 2.96
N HIS A 275 2.92 -10.54 2.00
CA HIS A 275 3.66 -9.30 1.77
C HIS A 275 3.82 -8.37 3.01
N PRO A 276 4.51 -8.83 4.09
CA PRO A 276 4.69 -8.07 5.32
C PRO A 276 5.76 -6.97 5.13
N ASP A 277 5.61 -6.17 4.08
CA ASP A 277 6.65 -5.27 3.60
C ASP A 277 6.87 -4.15 4.61
N TYR A 278 5.80 -3.55 5.17
CA TYR A 278 5.92 -2.52 6.19
C TYR A 278 6.54 -3.05 7.48
N GLU A 279 6.09 -4.22 7.95
CA GLU A 279 6.60 -4.89 9.14
C GLU A 279 8.10 -5.18 9.00
N ILE A 280 8.50 -5.79 7.88
CA ILE A 280 9.92 -6.06 7.58
C ILE A 280 10.69 -4.76 7.43
N TYR A 281 10.18 -3.79 6.67
CA TYR A 281 10.82 -2.47 6.49
C TYR A 281 11.12 -1.81 7.83
N LYS A 282 10.19 -1.84 8.79
CA LYS A 282 10.36 -1.25 10.12
C LYS A 282 11.50 -1.85 10.93
N THR A 283 11.91 -3.09 10.62
CA THR A 283 13.09 -3.73 11.24
C THR A 283 14.41 -3.30 10.58
N GLY A 284 14.37 -2.76 9.37
CA GLY A 284 15.55 -2.44 8.56
C GLY A 284 16.21 -1.11 8.90
N ILE A 285 17.49 -0.97 8.50
CA ILE A 285 18.29 0.23 8.77
C ILE A 285 17.71 1.51 8.16
N HIS A 286 17.05 1.44 7.00
CA HIS A 286 16.43 2.60 6.36
C HIS A 286 15.34 3.20 7.23
N ALA A 287 14.40 2.37 7.73
CA ALA A 287 13.34 2.83 8.64
C ALA A 287 13.90 3.37 9.96
N GLN A 288 14.89 2.67 10.54
CA GLN A 288 15.57 3.10 11.77
C GLN A 288 16.27 4.46 11.62
N ARG A 289 16.62 4.85 10.38
CA ARG A 289 17.23 6.15 10.04
C ARG A 289 16.21 7.16 9.50
N GLY A 290 14.91 6.84 9.54
CA GLY A 290 13.83 7.75 9.15
C GLY A 290 13.60 7.87 7.63
N VAL A 291 14.17 6.99 6.82
CA VAL A 291 13.94 6.95 5.37
C VAL A 291 12.61 6.25 5.09
N SER A 292 11.66 6.96 4.48
CA SER A 292 10.31 6.48 4.16
C SER A 292 10.26 5.64 2.88
N CYS A 293 9.14 4.93 2.66
CA CYS A 293 8.89 4.18 1.42
C CYS A 293 8.96 5.11 0.20
N ALA A 294 8.33 6.28 0.29
CA ALA A 294 8.31 7.27 -0.78
C ALA A 294 9.69 7.86 -1.09
N ASP A 295 10.68 7.83 -0.17
CA ASP A 295 12.02 8.35 -0.48
C ASP A 295 12.74 7.49 -1.54
N CYS A 296 12.44 6.20 -1.61
CA CYS A 296 13.01 5.28 -2.59
C CYS A 296 12.07 5.03 -3.78
N HIS A 297 10.77 4.87 -3.52
CA HIS A 297 9.79 4.45 -4.53
C HIS A 297 9.01 5.60 -5.19
N MET A 298 9.07 6.80 -4.60
CA MET A 298 8.45 8.01 -5.16
C MET A 298 9.41 9.22 -5.02
N PRO A 299 10.62 9.14 -5.61
CA PRO A 299 11.61 10.20 -5.51
C PRO A 299 11.12 11.48 -6.21
N TYR A 300 11.66 12.63 -5.78
CA TYR A 300 11.33 13.96 -6.31
C TYR A 300 11.72 14.15 -7.78
#